data_AF-A0A3N5TSF4-F1
#
_entry.id   AF-A0A3N5TSF4-F1
#
_cell.length_a   1.000
_cell.length_b   1.000
_cell.length_c   1.000
_cell.angle_alpha   90.00
_cell.angle_beta   90.00
_cell.angle_gamma   90.00
#
_symmetry.space_group_name_H-M   'P 1'
#
loop_
_entity.id
_entity.type
_entity.pdbx_description
1 polymer ?
#
loop_
_entity_poly.entity_id
_entity_poly.type
_entity_poly.pdbx_seq_one_letter_code
_entity_poly.pdbx_strand_id
1 'polypeptide(L)'
;MSLANDHLGEIHRQIGEIFAAHPFISVETSKGQSPDQYTISYAIAGLCKNEQGEVKTSREHIVELTIPFGFPHFPPSCKPKTEIFHPDFDPAAICLGNFWETNSSLPELIIHIGRMINGEEFTTTNSFNEEAAEWYTRNREKFPLALIEWGSTTAKGGATSAGKRDLDTLDDTDLEEDFDYLSLENDEEDDDGRGSAFPEVLAGPAIDFDQLRLLKKKRNFYALFELTEDLLETSGVAGGAARQAKEEIKRAEKLHHRAKELEDDGKADQALRLFEEIAATVSDFPGIEADVRRMKQAAALLQELSPEAFDAGLDSDEEFSNGFDSPAAASRPGSRRQGTAAKQKKEKGRKETLETGNGAAGGQTPTSLKRQGRRNLLPILALMLIAGAGAGGAYLYYSLLNQLEAAESSYADCETSFAADEFSAADTSCREARQLLTTIPLLKRDRVSQLQTDIDRILQSEELKQGLAGMVLVDGRYLAKNQAEFLLLLDQEIHAADALFQAEK
;
A
#
# COMPACT_ATOMS: atom_id res chain seq x y z
N MET A 1 37.67 -16.15 2.30
CA MET A 1 37.67 -15.45 0.99
C MET A 1 37.10 -16.34 -0.14
N SER A 2 35.99 -17.09 0.04
CA SER A 2 35.43 -17.93 -1.05
C SER A 2 33.99 -17.60 -1.44
N LEU A 3 33.11 -17.31 -0.47
CA LEU A 3 31.67 -17.14 -0.76
C LEU A 3 31.31 -15.95 -1.68
N ALA A 4 31.98 -14.80 -1.55
CA ALA A 4 31.71 -13.63 -2.38
C ALA A 4 32.15 -13.81 -3.84
N ASN A 5 33.24 -14.55 -4.07
CA ASN A 5 33.76 -14.82 -5.41
C ASN A 5 32.91 -15.87 -6.14
N ASP A 6 32.34 -16.81 -5.38
CA ASP A 6 31.41 -17.82 -5.89
C ASP A 6 30.10 -17.19 -6.37
N HIS A 7 29.57 -16.18 -5.65
CA HIS A 7 28.35 -15.46 -6.06
C HIS A 7 28.52 -14.66 -7.35
N LEU A 8 29.64 -13.93 -7.51
CA LEU A 8 29.93 -13.20 -8.75
C LEU A 8 30.12 -14.15 -9.94
N GLY A 9 30.71 -15.33 -9.72
CA GLY A 9 30.83 -16.37 -10.75
C GLY A 9 29.47 -16.89 -11.23
N GLU A 10 28.51 -17.07 -10.31
CA GLU A 10 27.15 -17.47 -10.66
C GLU A 10 26.41 -16.41 -11.47
N ILE A 11 26.53 -15.14 -11.07
CA ILE A 11 25.93 -14.01 -11.80
C ILE A 11 26.51 -13.92 -13.21
N HIS A 12 27.83 -14.04 -13.35
CA HIS A 12 28.49 -14.03 -14.64
C HIS A 12 27.98 -15.16 -15.55
N ARG A 13 27.76 -16.36 -14.99
CA ARG A 13 27.17 -17.49 -15.72
C ARG A 13 25.76 -17.17 -16.22
N GLN A 14 24.90 -16.62 -15.36
CA GLN A 14 23.52 -16.24 -15.72
C GLN A 14 23.48 -15.17 -16.82
N ILE A 15 24.31 -14.15 -16.72
CA ILE A 15 24.46 -13.12 -17.76
C ILE A 15 24.90 -13.77 -19.07
N GLY A 16 25.89 -14.65 -19.03
CA GLY A 16 26.35 -15.39 -20.21
C GLY A 16 25.24 -16.23 -20.85
N GLU A 17 24.44 -16.95 -20.06
CA GLU A 17 23.34 -17.79 -20.57
C GLU A 17 22.21 -16.97 -21.20
N ILE A 18 21.80 -15.87 -20.57
CA ILE A 18 20.67 -15.04 -21.02
C ILE A 18 21.05 -14.22 -22.26
N PHE A 19 22.23 -13.61 -22.26
CA PHE A 19 22.63 -12.65 -23.29
C PHE A 19 23.45 -13.26 -24.44
N ALA A 20 23.87 -14.53 -24.37
CA ALA A 20 24.58 -15.18 -25.47
C ALA A 20 23.80 -15.21 -26.80
N ALA A 21 22.46 -15.27 -26.74
CA ALA A 21 21.59 -15.31 -27.91
C ALA A 21 20.68 -14.08 -28.04
N HIS A 22 20.91 -13.02 -27.26
CA HIS A 22 20.03 -11.86 -27.26
C HIS A 22 20.27 -11.01 -28.53
N PRO A 23 19.23 -10.69 -29.33
CA PRO A 23 19.41 -10.03 -30.63
C PRO A 23 19.89 -8.58 -30.53
N PHE A 24 19.61 -7.90 -29.42
CA PHE A 24 19.83 -6.46 -29.26
C PHE A 24 20.80 -6.07 -28.13
N ILE A 25 21.30 -7.03 -27.34
CA ILE A 25 22.12 -6.75 -26.16
C ILE A 25 23.33 -7.66 -26.21
N SER A 26 24.52 -7.08 -26.12
CA SER A 26 25.78 -7.81 -25.96
C SER A 26 26.46 -7.37 -24.67
N VAL A 27 26.98 -8.32 -23.91
CA VAL A 27 27.67 -8.06 -22.64
C VAL A 27 29.11 -8.56 -22.74
N GLU A 28 30.06 -7.65 -22.57
CA GLU A 28 31.49 -7.93 -22.53
C GLU A 28 32.02 -7.71 -21.10
N THR A 29 33.05 -8.47 -20.72
CA THR A 29 33.65 -8.40 -19.37
C THR A 29 35.03 -7.77 -19.41
N SER A 30 35.39 -7.05 -18.35
CA SER A 30 36.80 -6.67 -18.15
C SER A 30 37.58 -7.85 -17.53
N LYS A 31 38.90 -7.88 -17.74
CA LYS A 31 39.77 -9.07 -17.53
C LYS A 31 39.57 -9.74 -16.16
N GLY A 32 39.08 -10.99 -16.15
CA GLY A 32 38.99 -11.82 -14.95
C GLY A 32 37.99 -12.97 -15.10
N GLN A 33 38.00 -13.93 -14.17
CA GLN A 33 37.06 -15.07 -14.17
C GLN A 33 35.80 -14.82 -13.30
N SER A 34 35.87 -13.81 -12.42
CA SER A 34 34.73 -13.24 -11.68
C SER A 34 34.75 -11.72 -11.89
N PRO A 35 34.31 -11.22 -13.05
CA PRO A 35 34.36 -9.80 -13.35
C PRO A 35 33.37 -9.04 -12.45
N ASP A 36 33.88 -7.98 -11.83
CA ASP A 36 33.10 -6.97 -11.12
C ASP A 36 32.67 -5.82 -12.05
N GLN A 37 33.12 -5.82 -13.31
CA GLN A 37 32.84 -4.79 -14.28
C GLN A 37 32.48 -5.37 -15.65
N TYR A 38 31.41 -4.83 -16.23
CA TYR A 38 30.79 -5.24 -17.49
C TYR A 38 30.64 -4.03 -18.41
N THR A 39 30.89 -4.24 -19.70
CA THR A 39 30.57 -3.27 -20.76
C THR A 39 29.41 -3.84 -21.56
N ILE A 40 28.27 -3.17 -21.51
CA ILE A 40 27.04 -3.61 -22.16
C ILE A 40 26.80 -2.72 -23.38
N SER A 41 26.60 -3.35 -24.53
CA SER A 41 26.26 -2.70 -25.78
C SER A 41 24.80 -3.00 -26.14
N TYR A 42 24.01 -1.95 -26.33
CA TYR A 42 22.61 -2.03 -26.74
C TYR A 42 22.46 -1.57 -28.19
N ALA A 43 21.92 -2.44 -29.04
CA ALA A 43 21.62 -2.21 -30.45
C ALA A 43 20.13 -1.85 -30.66
N ILE A 44 19.63 -0.85 -29.94
CA ILE A 44 18.21 -0.47 -29.86
C ILE A 44 18.01 1.01 -30.16
N ALA A 45 16.82 1.37 -30.64
CA ALA A 45 16.45 2.77 -30.85
C ALA A 45 16.43 3.51 -29.51
N GLY A 46 17.21 4.58 -29.40
CA GLY A 46 17.26 5.47 -28.25
C GLY A 46 17.53 6.90 -28.69
N LEU A 47 17.26 7.87 -27.82
CA LEU A 47 17.53 9.27 -28.11
C LEU A 47 18.92 9.66 -27.62
N CYS A 48 19.64 10.45 -28.40
CA CYS A 48 20.95 11.01 -28.07
C CYS A 48 20.95 12.51 -28.35
N LYS A 49 21.80 13.24 -27.64
CA LYS A 49 22.05 14.66 -27.91
C LYS A 49 23.33 14.77 -28.75
N ASN A 50 23.26 15.45 -29.87
CA ASN A 50 24.46 15.75 -30.66
C ASN A 50 25.26 16.89 -30.02
N GLU A 51 26.51 17.09 -30.44
CA GLU A 51 27.37 18.24 -30.04
C GLU A 51 26.71 19.62 -30.24
N GLN A 52 25.72 19.71 -31.13
CA GLN A 52 24.95 20.93 -31.42
C GLN A 52 23.72 21.12 -30.51
N GLY A 53 23.46 20.18 -29.61
CA GLY A 53 22.32 20.21 -28.69
C GLY A 53 21.00 19.69 -29.26
N GLU A 54 21.00 19.18 -30.50
CA GLU A 54 19.80 18.60 -31.13
C GLU A 54 19.58 17.14 -30.69
N VAL A 55 18.32 16.79 -30.42
CA VAL A 55 17.90 15.42 -30.10
C VAL A 55 17.79 14.59 -31.39
N LYS A 56 18.57 13.50 -31.48
CA LYS A 56 18.54 12.55 -32.61
C LYS A 56 18.39 11.12 -32.13
N THR A 57 17.83 10.27 -32.97
CA THR A 57 17.72 8.84 -32.67
C THR A 57 19.04 8.13 -33.02
N SER A 58 19.62 7.43 -32.05
CA SER A 58 20.76 6.52 -32.21
C SER A 58 20.30 5.07 -31.99
N ARG A 59 21.02 4.12 -32.60
CA ARG A 59 20.78 2.68 -32.42
C ARG A 59 21.86 1.97 -31.61
N GLU A 60 22.94 2.68 -31.27
CA GLU A 60 24.08 2.11 -30.58
C GLU A 60 24.29 2.87 -29.28
N HIS A 61 24.21 2.14 -28.17
CA HIS A 61 24.37 2.68 -26.82
C HIS A 61 25.28 1.78 -26.01
N ILE A 62 26.18 2.39 -25.24
CA ILE A 62 27.15 1.64 -24.43
C ILE A 62 27.02 2.08 -22.98
N VAL A 63 26.89 1.11 -22.07
CA VAL A 63 26.79 1.34 -20.63
C VAL A 63 27.83 0.48 -19.92
N GLU A 64 28.57 1.10 -19.00
CA GLU A 64 29.48 0.43 -18.10
C GLU A 64 28.76 0.11 -16.79
N LEU A 65 28.74 -1.16 -16.40
CA LEU A 65 28.16 -1.63 -15.14
C LEU A 65 29.29 -2.11 -14.22
N THR A 66 29.34 -1.58 -13.00
CA THR A 66 30.32 -1.96 -11.98
C THR A 66 29.62 -2.43 -10.71
N ILE A 67 29.98 -3.61 -10.22
CA ILE A 67 29.46 -4.21 -9.01
C ILE A 67 30.32 -3.75 -7.81
N PRO A 68 29.77 -3.01 -6.84
CA PRO A 68 30.54 -2.53 -5.70
C PRO A 68 30.78 -3.64 -4.67
N PHE A 69 31.74 -3.38 -3.78
CA PHE A 69 31.91 -4.18 -2.57
C PHE A 69 30.65 -4.06 -1.67
N GLY A 70 30.05 -5.20 -1.31
CA GLY A 70 28.81 -5.26 -0.52
C GLY A 70 27.54 -5.47 -1.34
N PHE A 71 27.64 -5.76 -2.64
CA PHE A 71 26.54 -6.32 -3.42
C PHE A 71 26.01 -7.64 -2.79
N PRO A 72 24.68 -7.90 -2.77
CA PRO A 72 23.58 -7.11 -3.37
C PRO A 72 23.02 -5.99 -2.48
N HIS A 73 23.52 -5.80 -1.25
CA HIS A 73 23.02 -4.76 -0.35
C HIS A 73 23.26 -3.34 -0.89
N PHE A 74 24.36 -3.13 -1.62
CA PHE A 74 24.59 -1.90 -2.38
C PHE A 74 24.30 -2.11 -3.87
N PRO A 75 23.58 -1.18 -4.54
CA PRO A 75 23.25 -1.28 -5.96
C PRO A 75 24.50 -1.22 -6.84
N PRO A 76 24.48 -1.86 -8.02
CA PRO A 76 25.52 -1.70 -9.02
C PRO A 76 25.56 -0.26 -9.55
N SER A 77 26.77 0.24 -9.84
CA SER A 77 26.97 1.54 -10.47
C SER A 77 26.89 1.38 -11.99
N CYS A 78 25.92 2.05 -12.62
CA CYS A 78 25.76 2.06 -14.08
C CYS A 78 26.12 3.44 -14.63
N LYS A 79 27.02 3.48 -15.63
CA LYS A 79 27.51 4.72 -16.24
C LYS A 79 27.33 4.67 -17.76
N PRO A 80 26.58 5.59 -18.37
CA PRO A 80 26.47 5.63 -19.82
C PRO A 80 27.78 6.15 -20.43
N LYS A 81 28.28 5.47 -21.47
CA LYS A 81 29.41 5.94 -22.29
C LYS A 81 28.95 6.72 -23.51
N THR A 82 27.72 6.48 -23.94
CA THR A 82 27.04 7.22 -25.00
C THR A 82 26.20 8.34 -24.40
N GLU A 83 26.13 9.50 -25.05
CA GLU A 83 25.33 10.64 -24.61
C GLU A 83 23.83 10.40 -24.87
N ILE A 84 23.23 9.57 -24.02
CA ILE A 84 21.82 9.19 -24.08
C ILE A 84 20.97 10.33 -23.52
N PHE A 85 20.02 10.79 -24.33
CA PHE A 85 19.05 11.82 -23.95
C PHE A 85 17.82 11.15 -23.30
N HIS A 86 17.86 11.04 -21.97
CA HIS A 86 16.82 10.41 -21.17
C HIS A 86 16.69 11.11 -19.79
N PRO A 87 15.49 11.22 -19.20
CA PRO A 87 15.27 11.90 -17.91
C PRO A 87 16.15 11.36 -16.77
N ASP A 88 16.33 10.05 -16.73
CA ASP A 88 17.04 9.35 -15.65
C ASP A 88 18.55 9.12 -15.93
N PHE A 89 19.10 9.70 -16.98
CA PHE A 89 20.51 9.49 -17.39
C PHE A 89 21.34 10.75 -17.14
N ASP A 90 22.46 10.58 -16.45
CA ASP A 90 23.52 11.56 -16.26
C ASP A 90 24.84 11.00 -16.84
N PRO A 91 25.76 11.85 -17.35
CA PRO A 91 27.06 11.38 -17.84
C PRO A 91 27.86 10.56 -16.84
N ALA A 92 27.64 10.74 -15.53
CA ALA A 92 28.33 10.02 -14.46
C ALA A 92 27.53 8.86 -13.86
N ALA A 93 26.21 8.77 -14.07
CA ALA A 93 25.35 7.76 -13.45
C ALA A 93 23.98 7.60 -14.14
N ILE A 94 23.37 6.42 -13.99
CA ILE A 94 21.95 6.19 -14.33
C ILE A 94 21.15 6.10 -13.05
N CYS A 95 20.04 6.85 -12.95
CA CYS A 95 19.11 6.73 -11.84
C CYS A 95 18.27 5.46 -12.03
N LEU A 96 18.44 4.49 -11.13
CA LEU A 96 17.68 3.24 -11.16
C LEU A 96 16.33 3.34 -10.42
N GLY A 97 16.00 4.50 -9.87
CA GLY A 97 14.77 4.72 -9.09
C GLY A 97 14.55 3.64 -8.01
N ASN A 98 13.30 3.19 -7.87
CA ASN A 98 12.91 2.13 -6.94
C ASN A 98 13.20 0.71 -7.48
N PHE A 99 13.74 0.57 -8.70
CA PHE A 99 13.95 -0.73 -9.33
C PHE A 99 14.84 -1.65 -8.47
N TRP A 100 15.90 -1.11 -7.86
CA TRP A 100 16.84 -1.91 -7.07
C TRP A 100 16.29 -2.33 -5.69
N GLU A 101 15.33 -1.60 -5.13
CA GLU A 101 14.76 -1.89 -3.80
C GLU A 101 13.93 -3.19 -3.79
N THR A 102 13.54 -3.70 -4.95
CA THR A 102 12.60 -4.83 -5.12
C THR A 102 13.31 -6.19 -5.28
N ASN A 103 14.51 -6.39 -4.70
CA ASN A 103 15.32 -7.62 -4.85
C ASN A 103 15.64 -8.00 -6.32
N SER A 104 15.92 -7.00 -7.15
CA SER A 104 16.18 -7.17 -8.59
C SER A 104 17.54 -7.83 -8.87
N SER A 105 17.61 -8.61 -9.94
CA SER A 105 18.84 -9.28 -10.40
C SER A 105 19.62 -8.44 -11.44
N LEU A 106 20.91 -8.73 -11.64
CA LEU A 106 21.70 -8.03 -12.68
C LEU A 106 21.18 -8.27 -14.11
N PRO A 107 20.75 -9.49 -14.51
CA PRO A 107 20.15 -9.67 -15.84
C PRO A 107 18.88 -8.83 -16.04
N GLU A 108 18.02 -8.73 -15.03
CA GLU A 108 16.83 -7.89 -15.10
C GLU A 108 17.20 -6.40 -15.17
N LEU A 109 18.23 -5.98 -14.43
CA LEU A 109 18.74 -4.62 -14.52
C LEU A 109 19.22 -4.26 -15.93
N ILE A 110 19.95 -5.16 -16.59
CA ILE A 110 20.42 -4.95 -17.97
C ILE A 110 19.23 -4.78 -18.92
N ILE A 111 18.18 -5.60 -18.77
CA ILE A 111 16.95 -5.47 -19.56
C ILE A 111 16.23 -4.15 -19.26
N HIS A 112 16.12 -3.78 -17.98
CA HIS A 112 15.48 -2.55 -17.54
C HIS A 112 16.17 -1.30 -18.11
N ILE A 113 17.51 -1.26 -18.10
CA ILE A 113 18.26 -0.17 -18.75
C ILE A 113 17.94 -0.12 -20.26
N GLY A 114 17.81 -1.27 -20.92
CA GLY A 114 17.35 -1.34 -22.31
C GLY A 114 15.97 -0.72 -22.52
N ARG A 115 15.01 -1.01 -21.63
CA ARG A 115 13.66 -0.43 -21.67
C ARG A 115 13.67 1.08 -21.47
N MET A 116 14.50 1.58 -20.56
CA MET A 116 14.70 3.02 -20.38
C MET A 116 15.23 3.68 -21.66
N ILE A 117 16.26 3.10 -22.29
CA ILE A 117 16.81 3.63 -23.55
C ILE A 117 15.75 3.65 -24.67
N ASN A 118 14.89 2.63 -24.74
CA ASN A 118 13.76 2.57 -25.69
C ASN A 118 12.62 3.56 -25.35
N GLY A 119 12.68 4.17 -24.16
CA GLY A 119 11.68 5.11 -23.64
C GLY A 119 10.40 4.45 -23.13
N GLU A 120 10.43 3.15 -22.82
CA GLU A 120 9.31 2.44 -22.18
C GLU A 120 9.12 2.88 -20.72
N GLU A 121 10.22 3.16 -20.03
CA GLU A 121 10.25 3.45 -18.59
C GLU A 121 11.06 4.73 -18.36
N PHE A 122 10.43 5.78 -17.81
CA PHE A 122 11.09 7.05 -17.50
C PHE A 122 10.39 7.80 -16.36
N THR A 123 11.17 8.55 -15.57
CA THR A 123 10.65 9.35 -14.44
C THR A 123 10.51 10.81 -14.83
N THR A 124 9.40 11.45 -14.42
CA THR A 124 9.16 12.88 -14.64
C THR A 124 9.40 13.74 -13.40
N THR A 125 9.63 13.12 -12.24
CA THR A 125 9.88 13.78 -10.94
C THR A 125 11.30 13.53 -10.47
N ASN A 126 12.03 14.57 -10.06
CA ASN A 126 13.43 14.46 -9.61
C ASN A 126 14.36 13.75 -10.62
N SER A 127 14.14 14.01 -11.92
CA SER A 127 14.94 13.49 -13.03
C SER A 127 16.34 14.10 -13.04
N PHE A 128 17.38 13.33 -13.36
CA PHE A 128 18.73 13.84 -13.57
C PHE A 128 18.81 14.86 -14.71
N ASN A 129 18.02 14.66 -15.76
CA ASN A 129 17.97 15.54 -16.91
C ASN A 129 16.56 16.13 -17.07
N GLU A 130 16.35 17.32 -16.49
CA GLU A 130 15.07 18.04 -16.54
C GLU A 130 14.64 18.38 -17.99
N GLU A 131 15.59 18.73 -18.86
CA GLU A 131 15.31 19.02 -20.28
C GLU A 131 14.74 17.78 -20.99
N ALA A 132 15.31 16.61 -20.71
CA ALA A 132 14.80 15.35 -21.23
C ALA A 132 13.42 15.02 -20.63
N ALA A 133 13.19 15.25 -19.32
CA ALA A 133 11.89 15.02 -18.70
C ALA A 133 10.76 15.82 -19.36
N GLU A 134 11.00 17.11 -19.62
CA GLU A 134 10.06 17.95 -20.35
C GLU A 134 9.84 17.47 -21.79
N TRP A 135 10.92 17.10 -22.48
CA TRP A 135 10.82 16.62 -23.86
C TRP A 135 10.03 15.32 -23.96
N TYR A 136 10.30 14.36 -23.07
CA TYR A 136 9.60 13.08 -23.02
C TYR A 136 8.11 13.28 -22.70
N THR A 137 7.79 14.18 -21.76
CA THR A 137 6.40 14.53 -21.43
C THR A 137 5.65 15.09 -22.65
N ARG A 138 6.29 15.97 -23.44
CA ARG A 138 5.69 16.55 -24.66
C ARG A 138 5.57 15.56 -25.82
N ASN A 139 6.42 14.53 -25.85
CA ASN A 139 6.52 13.58 -26.95
C ASN A 139 6.09 12.17 -26.54
N ARG A 140 5.24 12.04 -25.51
CA ARG A 140 4.84 10.74 -24.92
C ARG A 140 4.27 9.76 -25.94
N GLU A 141 3.59 10.28 -26.96
CA GLU A 141 3.00 9.49 -28.06
C GLU A 141 4.04 8.80 -28.97
N LYS A 142 5.32 9.23 -28.94
CA LYS A 142 6.39 8.64 -29.75
C LYS A 142 7.05 7.43 -29.09
N PHE A 143 6.68 7.13 -27.85
CA PHE A 143 7.26 6.04 -27.07
C PHE A 143 6.28 4.86 -26.97
N PRO A 144 6.78 3.61 -26.99
CA PRO A 144 8.18 3.22 -27.14
C PRO A 144 8.73 3.47 -28.56
N LEU A 145 10.04 3.73 -28.68
CA LEU A 145 10.66 4.04 -29.97
C LEU A 145 10.69 2.84 -30.93
N ALA A 146 10.76 1.64 -30.38
CA ALA A 146 10.65 0.38 -31.10
C ALA A 146 9.83 -0.62 -30.27
N LEU A 147 9.10 -1.51 -30.94
CA LEU A 147 8.50 -2.66 -30.28
C LEU A 147 9.56 -3.77 -30.17
N ILE A 148 10.04 -4.03 -28.96
CA ILE A 148 11.12 -4.99 -28.69
C ILE A 148 10.59 -6.08 -27.76
N GLU A 149 10.80 -7.34 -28.13
CA GLU A 149 10.59 -8.49 -27.25
C GLU A 149 11.86 -8.74 -26.44
N TRP A 150 11.84 -8.38 -25.16
CA TRP A 150 12.98 -8.50 -24.24
C TRP A 150 13.22 -9.93 -23.70
N GLY A 151 12.43 -10.91 -24.15
CA GLY A 151 12.49 -12.29 -23.66
C GLY A 151 13.72 -13.05 -24.13
N SER A 152 14.34 -13.83 -23.24
CA SER A 152 15.38 -14.80 -23.60
C SER A 152 14.80 -15.83 -24.57
N THR A 153 15.18 -15.79 -25.84
CA THR A 153 14.86 -16.89 -26.75
C THR A 153 15.65 -18.11 -26.27
N THR A 154 15.03 -18.98 -25.47
CA THR A 154 15.50 -20.35 -25.35
C THR A 154 15.47 -20.93 -26.75
N ALA A 155 16.65 -21.30 -27.23
CA ALA A 155 16.86 -21.79 -28.58
C ALA A 155 15.89 -22.93 -28.92
N LYS A 156 14.89 -22.63 -29.75
CA LYS A 156 14.34 -23.58 -30.73
C LYS A 156 14.62 -23.03 -32.12
N GLY A 157 15.81 -23.41 -32.60
CA GLY A 157 16.20 -23.69 -33.98
C GLY A 157 15.58 -22.85 -35.10
N GLY A 158 16.41 -22.02 -35.73
CA GLY A 158 16.14 -21.54 -37.08
C GLY A 158 16.10 -22.69 -38.08
N ALA A 159 15.25 -22.55 -39.09
CA ALA A 159 15.41 -23.22 -40.38
C ALA A 159 14.72 -22.39 -41.47
N THR A 160 15.52 -21.74 -42.30
CA THR A 160 15.11 -21.35 -43.64
C THR A 160 15.28 -22.53 -44.60
N SER A 161 14.25 -22.73 -45.42
CA SER A 161 14.21 -23.42 -46.72
C SER A 161 14.36 -24.95 -46.83
N ALA A 162 13.30 -25.54 -47.37
CA ALA A 162 13.24 -26.60 -48.39
C ALA A 162 14.03 -27.91 -48.19
N GLY A 163 13.28 -29.02 -48.04
CA GLY A 163 13.79 -30.36 -48.36
C GLY A 163 13.13 -31.50 -47.59
N LYS A 164 12.08 -32.07 -48.19
CA LYS A 164 11.42 -33.35 -47.86
C LYS A 164 12.37 -34.42 -47.29
N ARG A 165 12.00 -35.04 -46.15
CA ARG A 165 12.18 -36.48 -45.83
C ARG A 165 11.43 -36.86 -44.54
N ASP A 166 10.77 -38.01 -44.64
CA ASP A 166 9.82 -38.64 -43.71
C ASP A 166 10.46 -39.34 -42.49
N LEU A 167 9.58 -39.80 -41.57
CA LEU A 167 9.70 -40.57 -40.29
C LEU A 167 9.64 -39.70 -39.01
N ASP A 168 8.87 -40.03 -37.96
CA ASP A 168 7.85 -41.06 -37.67
C ASP A 168 7.17 -40.61 -36.36
N THR A 169 5.89 -40.25 -36.36
CA THR A 169 5.15 -39.88 -35.14
C THR A 169 3.85 -40.69 -35.10
N LEU A 170 3.81 -41.62 -34.14
CA LEU A 170 2.61 -42.30 -33.63
C LEU A 170 1.62 -41.22 -33.15
N ASP A 171 0.50 -40.98 -33.83
CA ASP A 171 -0.78 -41.71 -33.84
C ASP A 171 -1.72 -41.20 -32.73
N ASP A 172 -2.55 -40.21 -33.10
CA ASP A 172 -3.58 -39.56 -32.27
C ASP A 172 -4.96 -40.24 -32.40
N THR A 173 -5.03 -41.49 -32.87
CA THR A 173 -6.30 -42.19 -33.11
C THR A 173 -6.94 -42.78 -31.84
N ASP A 174 -6.52 -42.38 -30.63
CA ASP A 174 -6.99 -42.99 -29.37
C ASP A 174 -7.79 -42.07 -28.44
N LEU A 175 -8.19 -40.86 -28.85
CA LEU A 175 -9.06 -40.01 -28.04
C LEU A 175 -10.16 -39.29 -28.85
N GLU A 176 -10.97 -40.06 -29.57
CA GLU A 176 -12.36 -39.69 -29.86
C GLU A 176 -13.28 -40.55 -28.99
N GLU A 177 -14.18 -39.93 -28.23
CA GLU A 177 -15.62 -40.22 -28.27
C GLU A 177 -16.43 -39.24 -27.39
N ASP A 178 -17.39 -38.60 -28.07
CA ASP A 178 -18.67 -38.01 -27.64
C ASP A 178 -18.72 -36.95 -26.53
N PHE A 179 -19.20 -35.74 -26.88
CA PHE A 179 -20.56 -35.31 -26.55
C PHE A 179 -20.93 -34.00 -27.26
N ASP A 180 -22.00 -34.10 -28.05
CA ASP A 180 -22.61 -33.11 -28.93
C ASP A 180 -23.79 -32.42 -28.20
N TYR A 181 -23.86 -31.07 -28.13
CA TYR A 181 -25.14 -30.35 -27.98
C TYR A 181 -25.06 -28.81 -28.18
N LEU A 182 -25.75 -28.36 -29.24
CA LEU A 182 -26.25 -27.01 -29.58
C LEU A 182 -25.36 -26.01 -30.32
N SER A 183 -25.22 -26.30 -31.62
CA SER A 183 -25.36 -25.32 -32.71
C SER A 183 -26.80 -24.79 -32.82
N LEU A 184 -26.96 -23.47 -32.87
CA LEU A 184 -28.09 -22.82 -33.55
C LEU A 184 -27.50 -21.95 -34.66
N GLU A 185 -27.65 -22.43 -35.89
CA GLU A 185 -27.62 -21.62 -37.11
C GLU A 185 -28.98 -20.91 -37.31
N ASN A 186 -28.91 -19.75 -37.96
CA ASN A 186 -29.86 -19.11 -38.88
C ASN A 186 -29.49 -17.62 -38.88
N ASP A 187 -29.34 -16.89 -39.97
CA ASP A 187 -29.34 -17.13 -41.41
C ASP A 187 -28.59 -15.91 -41.99
N GLU A 188 -27.99 -16.10 -43.16
CA GLU A 188 -27.34 -15.07 -43.98
C GLU A 188 -28.31 -13.98 -44.44
N GLU A 189 -27.83 -12.73 -44.58
CA GLU A 189 -28.26 -11.80 -45.62
C GLU A 189 -27.20 -10.69 -45.82
N ASP A 190 -26.55 -10.72 -46.99
CA ASP A 190 -25.74 -9.65 -47.56
C ASP A 190 -26.63 -8.48 -48.03
N ASP A 191 -26.26 -7.20 -47.79
CA ASP A 191 -26.40 -6.10 -48.77
C ASP A 191 -25.63 -4.81 -48.38
N ASP A 192 -24.63 -4.51 -49.19
CA ASP A 192 -24.09 -3.24 -49.69
C ASP A 192 -24.07 -1.93 -48.89
N GLY A 193 -22.89 -1.30 -48.98
CA GLY A 193 -22.50 -0.08 -48.28
C GLY A 193 -23.23 1.21 -48.67
N ARG A 194 -23.33 2.10 -47.68
CA ARG A 194 -23.14 3.54 -47.87
C ARG A 194 -22.73 4.21 -46.56
N GLY A 195 -21.66 4.98 -46.63
CA GLY A 195 -21.01 5.59 -45.47
C GLY A 195 -21.86 6.61 -44.73
N SER A 196 -21.59 6.70 -43.43
CA SER A 196 -21.70 7.93 -42.66
C SER A 196 -20.52 7.99 -41.71
N ALA A 197 -19.67 8.98 -41.94
CA ALA A 197 -18.62 9.37 -41.01
C ALA A 197 -19.26 9.74 -39.66
N PHE A 198 -18.80 9.08 -38.60
CA PHE A 198 -18.76 9.62 -37.24
C PHE A 198 -17.37 9.32 -36.67
N PRO A 199 -16.73 10.27 -35.97
CA PRO A 199 -15.43 10.06 -35.37
C PRO A 199 -15.59 9.07 -34.22
N GLU A 200 -14.79 8.01 -34.24
CA GLU A 200 -14.73 7.02 -33.18
C GLU A 200 -14.25 7.69 -31.90
N VAL A 201 -15.22 7.97 -31.03
CA VAL A 201 -14.99 8.46 -29.68
C VAL A 201 -14.26 7.35 -28.93
N LEU A 202 -13.03 7.67 -28.52
CA LEU A 202 -12.29 7.10 -27.39
C LEU A 202 -13.09 6.04 -26.61
N ALA A 203 -12.95 4.77 -27.03
CA ALA A 203 -13.30 3.66 -26.17
C ALA A 203 -12.23 3.59 -25.08
N GLY A 204 -12.61 3.95 -23.85
CA GLY A 204 -11.81 3.65 -22.66
C GLY A 204 -11.54 2.14 -22.55
N PRO A 205 -10.70 1.70 -21.59
CA PRO A 205 -10.31 0.31 -21.47
C PRO A 205 -11.57 -0.57 -21.37
N ALA A 206 -11.82 -1.37 -22.39
CA ALA A 206 -12.90 -2.34 -22.37
C ALA A 206 -12.54 -3.36 -21.28
N ILE A 207 -13.19 -3.24 -20.13
CA ILE A 207 -12.98 -4.16 -19.02
C ILE A 207 -13.49 -5.53 -19.45
N ASP A 208 -12.57 -6.46 -19.62
CA ASP A 208 -12.89 -7.84 -19.92
C ASP A 208 -13.58 -8.48 -18.70
N PHE A 209 -14.89 -8.71 -18.83
CA PHE A 209 -15.71 -9.33 -17.79
C PHE A 209 -15.27 -10.75 -17.45
N ASP A 210 -14.61 -11.45 -18.36
CA ASP A 210 -14.13 -12.81 -18.13
C ASP A 210 -12.84 -12.81 -17.28
N GLN A 211 -12.00 -11.80 -17.43
CA GLN A 211 -10.86 -11.57 -16.54
C GLN A 211 -11.31 -11.28 -15.11
N LEU A 212 -12.34 -10.44 -14.91
CA LEU A 212 -12.91 -10.17 -13.59
C LEU A 212 -13.47 -11.45 -12.93
N ARG A 213 -14.16 -12.29 -13.70
CA ARG A 213 -14.68 -13.58 -13.22
C ARG A 213 -13.54 -14.53 -12.83
N LEU A 214 -12.47 -14.56 -13.61
CA LEU A 214 -11.31 -15.39 -13.33
C LEU A 214 -10.60 -14.96 -12.04
N LEU A 215 -10.36 -13.66 -11.85
CA LEU A 215 -9.75 -13.10 -10.63
C LEU A 215 -10.60 -13.39 -9.40
N LYS A 216 -11.93 -13.24 -9.52
CA LYS A 216 -12.87 -13.61 -8.46
C LYS A 216 -12.83 -15.11 -8.13
N LYS A 217 -12.74 -15.99 -9.14
CA LYS A 217 -12.63 -17.44 -8.93
C LYS A 217 -11.30 -17.81 -8.27
N LYS A 218 -10.22 -17.11 -8.62
CA LYS A 218 -8.88 -17.28 -8.05
C LYS A 218 -8.72 -16.66 -6.66
N ARG A 219 -9.67 -15.81 -6.20
CA ARG A 219 -9.63 -15.07 -4.92
C ARG A 219 -8.51 -14.02 -4.84
N ASN A 220 -8.07 -13.54 -6.00
CA ASN A 220 -7.11 -12.45 -6.11
C ASN A 220 -7.87 -11.12 -6.01
N PHE A 221 -8.14 -10.67 -4.79
CA PHE A 221 -8.98 -9.51 -4.54
C PHE A 221 -8.23 -8.18 -4.64
N TYR A 222 -6.92 -8.15 -4.40
CA TYR A 222 -6.10 -6.96 -4.62
C TYR A 222 -5.93 -6.67 -6.11
N ALA A 223 -5.62 -7.68 -6.92
CA ALA A 223 -5.56 -7.53 -8.38
C ALA A 223 -6.94 -7.18 -8.98
N LEU A 224 -8.02 -7.71 -8.40
CA LEU A 224 -9.39 -7.36 -8.78
C LEU A 224 -9.71 -5.90 -8.40
N PHE A 225 -9.27 -5.44 -7.24
CA PHE A 225 -9.48 -4.06 -6.79
C PHE A 225 -8.73 -3.08 -7.66
N GLU A 226 -7.46 -3.33 -7.98
CA GLU A 226 -6.64 -2.50 -8.87
C GLU A 226 -7.29 -2.33 -10.26
N LEU A 227 -7.77 -3.43 -10.86
CA LEU A 227 -8.44 -3.38 -12.17
C LEU A 227 -9.81 -2.68 -12.13
N THR A 228 -10.41 -2.52 -10.96
CA THR A 228 -11.77 -1.97 -10.79
C THR A 228 -11.83 -0.69 -9.96
N GLU A 229 -10.68 -0.11 -9.61
CA GLU A 229 -10.57 1.08 -8.76
C GLU A 229 -11.29 2.28 -9.40
N ASP A 230 -11.07 2.48 -10.70
CA ASP A 230 -11.72 3.53 -11.50
C ASP A 230 -13.23 3.33 -11.69
N LEU A 231 -13.76 2.15 -11.33
CA LEU A 231 -15.15 1.74 -11.59
C LEU A 231 -16.01 1.67 -10.33
N LEU A 232 -15.45 2.03 -9.17
CA LEU A 232 -16.17 2.07 -7.88
C LEU A 232 -17.46 2.90 -7.92
N GLU A 233 -17.49 3.93 -8.78
CA GLU A 233 -18.62 4.85 -8.95
C GLU A 233 -19.64 4.38 -10.01
N THR A 234 -19.30 3.39 -10.82
CA THR A 234 -20.18 2.90 -11.89
C THR A 234 -21.22 1.90 -11.37
N SER A 235 -22.50 2.11 -11.72
CA SER A 235 -23.57 1.15 -11.43
C SER A 235 -23.56 0.02 -12.46
N GLY A 236 -22.72 -1.00 -12.24
CA GLY A 236 -22.61 -2.16 -13.12
C GLY A 236 -22.05 -3.40 -12.42
N VAL A 237 -21.90 -4.49 -13.17
CA VAL A 237 -21.29 -5.75 -12.68
C VAL A 237 -19.87 -5.52 -12.16
N ALA A 238 -19.11 -4.64 -12.82
CA ALA A 238 -17.77 -4.24 -12.39
C ALA A 238 -17.77 -3.49 -11.05
N GLY A 239 -18.66 -2.52 -10.85
CA GLY A 239 -18.82 -1.82 -9.57
C GLY A 239 -19.28 -2.74 -8.43
N GLY A 240 -20.08 -3.77 -8.73
CA GLY A 240 -20.45 -4.81 -7.78
C GLY A 240 -19.26 -5.69 -7.36
N ALA A 241 -18.39 -6.06 -8.31
CA ALA A 241 -17.17 -6.80 -8.04
C ALA A 241 -16.16 -5.96 -7.23
N ALA A 242 -16.02 -4.67 -7.54
CA ALA A 242 -15.16 -3.73 -6.81
C ALA A 242 -15.55 -3.59 -5.34
N ARG A 243 -16.87 -3.46 -5.06
CA ARG A 243 -17.38 -3.40 -3.68
C ARG A 243 -17.11 -4.69 -2.91
N GLN A 244 -17.32 -5.84 -3.56
CA GLN A 244 -17.03 -7.15 -2.96
C GLN A 244 -15.53 -7.29 -2.66
N ALA A 245 -14.66 -6.93 -3.60
CA ALA A 245 -13.20 -6.96 -3.39
C ALA A 245 -12.79 -6.09 -2.20
N LYS A 246 -13.29 -4.85 -2.15
CA LYS A 246 -13.00 -3.91 -1.04
C LYS A 246 -13.48 -4.42 0.32
N GLU A 247 -14.65 -5.06 0.38
CA GLU A 247 -15.16 -5.65 1.62
C GLU A 247 -14.30 -6.83 2.08
N GLU A 248 -13.89 -7.72 1.18
CA GLU A 248 -13.04 -8.86 1.54
C GLU A 248 -11.62 -8.42 1.93
N ILE A 249 -11.03 -7.44 1.24
CA ILE A 249 -9.74 -6.82 1.63
C ILE A 249 -9.84 -6.28 3.06
N LYS A 250 -10.87 -5.48 3.36
CA LYS A 250 -11.06 -4.90 4.70
C LYS A 250 -11.27 -5.96 5.78
N ARG A 251 -11.87 -7.11 5.45
CA ARG A 251 -11.99 -8.24 6.38
C ARG A 251 -10.64 -8.92 6.60
N ALA A 252 -9.88 -9.15 5.54
CA ALA A 252 -8.54 -9.73 5.61
C ALA A 252 -7.58 -8.87 6.44
N GLU A 253 -7.60 -7.54 6.27
CA GLU A 253 -6.80 -6.61 7.07
C GLU A 253 -7.13 -6.67 8.57
N LYS A 254 -8.42 -6.76 8.92
CA LYS A 254 -8.84 -6.91 10.32
C LYS A 254 -8.37 -8.23 10.93
N LEU A 255 -8.44 -9.32 10.17
CA LEU A 255 -7.94 -10.62 10.60
C LEU A 255 -6.42 -10.59 10.74
N HIS A 256 -5.70 -9.92 9.82
CA HIS A 256 -4.25 -9.77 9.87
C HIS A 256 -3.79 -9.01 11.11
N HIS A 257 -4.47 -7.89 11.42
CA HIS A 257 -4.19 -7.14 12.64
C HIS A 257 -4.42 -7.98 13.89
N ARG A 258 -5.53 -8.74 13.94
CA ARG A 258 -5.81 -9.65 15.05
C ARG A 258 -4.79 -10.79 15.16
N ALA A 259 -4.28 -11.30 14.04
CA ALA A 259 -3.23 -12.31 14.02
C ALA A 259 -1.90 -11.77 14.57
N LYS A 260 -1.54 -10.52 14.24
CA LYS A 260 -0.38 -9.83 14.83
C LYS A 260 -0.51 -9.61 16.34
N GLU A 261 -1.69 -9.19 16.82
CA GLU A 261 -1.92 -9.09 18.27
C GLU A 261 -1.71 -10.44 18.99
N LEU A 262 -2.09 -11.56 18.34
CA LEU A 262 -1.87 -12.89 18.90
C LEU A 262 -0.42 -13.36 18.79
N GLU A 263 0.32 -12.91 17.77
CA GLU A 263 1.76 -13.10 17.64
C GLU A 263 2.50 -12.39 18.78
N ASP A 264 2.14 -11.12 19.06
CA ASP A 264 2.71 -10.32 20.15
C ASP A 264 2.37 -10.89 21.54
N ASP A 265 1.17 -11.47 21.70
CA ASP A 265 0.74 -12.22 22.88
C ASP A 265 1.48 -13.56 23.08
N GLY A 266 2.33 -13.98 22.13
CA GLY A 266 3.03 -15.27 22.14
C GLY A 266 2.16 -16.49 21.84
N LYS A 267 0.94 -16.29 21.32
CA LYS A 267 -0.02 -17.36 20.97
C LYS A 267 0.14 -17.79 19.51
N ALA A 268 1.32 -18.31 19.16
CA ALA A 268 1.69 -18.64 17.78
C ALA A 268 0.71 -19.59 17.07
N ASP A 269 0.16 -20.60 17.76
CA ASP A 269 -0.81 -21.53 17.16
C ASP A 269 -2.12 -20.85 16.74
N GLN A 270 -2.58 -19.86 17.52
CA GLN A 270 -3.81 -19.13 17.21
C GLN A 270 -3.57 -18.12 16.09
N ALA A 271 -2.41 -17.45 16.10
CA ALA A 271 -1.98 -16.56 15.03
C ALA A 271 -1.84 -17.31 13.69
N LEU A 272 -1.23 -18.51 13.71
CA LEU A 272 -1.08 -19.34 12.52
C LEU A 272 -2.42 -19.69 11.88
N ARG A 273 -3.43 -20.08 12.68
CA ARG A 273 -4.78 -20.38 12.17
C ARG A 273 -5.42 -19.19 11.47
N LEU A 274 -5.24 -17.99 12.03
CA LEU A 274 -5.78 -16.77 11.41
C LEU A 274 -5.04 -16.43 10.11
N PHE A 275 -3.71 -16.60 10.06
CA PHE A 275 -2.97 -16.39 8.82
C PHE A 275 -3.33 -17.41 7.73
N GLU A 276 -3.57 -18.68 8.10
CA GLU A 276 -4.06 -19.70 7.17
C GLU A 276 -5.51 -19.41 6.70
N GLU A 277 -6.36 -18.88 7.58
CA GLU A 277 -7.71 -18.41 7.22
C GLU A 277 -7.67 -17.23 6.23
N ILE A 278 -6.74 -16.29 6.44
CA ILE A 278 -6.53 -15.17 5.50
C ILE A 278 -6.04 -15.69 4.16
N ALA A 279 -5.03 -16.57 4.13
CA ALA A 279 -4.51 -17.16 2.90
C ALA A 279 -5.57 -17.98 2.14
N ALA A 280 -6.52 -18.60 2.86
CA ALA A 280 -7.65 -19.29 2.24
C ALA A 280 -8.69 -18.31 1.69
N THR A 281 -8.86 -17.14 2.30
CA THR A 281 -9.88 -16.15 1.90
C THR A 281 -9.39 -15.25 0.77
N VAL A 282 -8.15 -14.73 0.87
CA VAL A 282 -7.51 -13.81 -0.07
C VAL A 282 -6.13 -14.38 -0.43
N SER A 283 -5.97 -14.84 -1.66
CA SER A 283 -4.74 -15.49 -2.13
C SER A 283 -3.62 -14.53 -2.47
N ASP A 284 -3.94 -13.27 -2.78
CA ASP A 284 -2.99 -12.21 -3.15
C ASP A 284 -2.72 -11.22 -2.02
N PHE A 285 -2.91 -11.64 -0.76
CA PHE A 285 -2.62 -10.77 0.39
C PHE A 285 -1.10 -10.51 0.51
N PRO A 286 -0.65 -9.25 0.57
CA PRO A 286 0.77 -8.91 0.63
C PRO A 286 1.49 -9.55 1.82
N GLY A 287 2.49 -10.39 1.55
CA GLY A 287 3.36 -10.98 2.59
C GLY A 287 2.77 -12.13 3.41
N ILE A 288 1.54 -12.60 3.11
CA ILE A 288 0.88 -13.64 3.90
C ILE A 288 1.65 -14.96 3.94
N GLU A 289 2.31 -15.36 2.85
CA GLU A 289 3.11 -16.58 2.82
C GLU A 289 4.33 -16.51 3.73
N ALA A 290 4.94 -15.33 3.86
CA ALA A 290 6.05 -15.10 4.78
C ALA A 290 5.57 -15.18 6.23
N ASP A 291 4.43 -14.57 6.55
CA ASP A 291 3.81 -14.63 7.88
C ASP A 291 3.43 -16.07 8.27
N VAL A 292 2.82 -16.84 7.36
CA VAL A 292 2.50 -18.26 7.57
C VAL A 292 3.76 -19.09 7.80
N ARG A 293 4.82 -18.90 7.01
CA ARG A 293 6.10 -19.63 7.21
C ARG A 293 6.74 -19.28 8.56
N ARG A 294 6.79 -18.00 8.91
CA ARG A 294 7.32 -17.51 10.19
C ARG A 294 6.58 -18.13 11.36
N MET A 295 5.24 -18.14 11.31
CA MET A 295 4.41 -18.72 12.38
C MET A 295 4.49 -20.24 12.44
N LYS A 296 4.64 -20.94 11.31
CA LYS A 296 4.89 -22.40 11.32
C LYS A 296 6.20 -22.75 12.02
N GLN A 297 7.25 -21.97 11.78
CA GLN A 297 8.53 -22.15 12.48
C GLN A 297 8.41 -21.84 13.98
N ALA A 298 7.73 -20.75 14.34
CA ALA A 298 7.51 -20.39 15.74
C ALA A 298 6.68 -21.45 16.48
N ALA A 299 5.61 -21.98 15.86
CA ALA A 299 4.79 -23.04 16.42
C ALA A 299 5.57 -24.35 16.59
N ALA A 300 6.44 -24.71 15.62
CA ALA A 300 7.30 -25.88 15.72
C ALA A 300 8.29 -25.79 16.89
N LEU A 301 8.94 -24.63 17.06
CA LEU A 301 9.85 -24.39 18.19
C LEU A 301 9.12 -24.44 19.54
N LEU A 302 7.90 -23.91 19.62
CA LEU A 302 7.09 -23.97 20.84
C LEU A 302 6.63 -25.40 21.17
N GLN A 303 6.41 -26.25 20.17
CA GLN A 303 6.13 -27.67 20.38
C GLN A 303 7.35 -28.43 20.90
N GLU A 304 8.55 -28.13 20.40
CA GLU A 304 9.81 -28.70 20.89
C GLU A 304 10.14 -28.26 22.33
N LEU A 305 9.76 -27.05 22.72
CA LEU A 305 9.93 -26.50 24.07
C LEU A 305 8.83 -26.93 25.05
N SER A 306 7.79 -27.61 24.58
CA SER A 306 6.71 -28.07 25.45
C SER A 306 7.23 -29.17 26.41
N PRO A 307 6.89 -29.12 27.72
CA PRO A 307 7.46 -30.02 28.73
C PRO A 307 7.22 -31.52 28.51
N GLU A 308 6.36 -31.89 27.56
CA GLU A 308 6.05 -33.29 27.24
C GLU A 308 7.20 -33.98 26.48
N ALA A 309 8.09 -33.23 25.84
CA ALA A 309 9.27 -33.79 25.15
C ALA A 309 10.48 -34.03 26.08
N PHE A 310 10.43 -33.56 27.34
CA PHE A 310 11.52 -33.68 28.31
C PHE A 310 11.39 -34.89 29.26
N ASP A 311 10.35 -35.72 29.12
CA ASP A 311 10.09 -36.89 29.98
C ASP A 311 10.63 -38.21 29.40
N ALA A 312 11.42 -38.16 28.33
CA ALA A 312 12.06 -39.33 27.73
C ALA A 312 13.58 -39.32 27.95
N GLY A 313 13.97 -39.41 29.22
CA GLY A 313 15.29 -39.87 29.61
C GLY A 313 16.20 -38.78 30.12
N LEU A 314 16.41 -38.78 31.44
CA LEU A 314 17.72 -38.96 32.07
C LEU A 314 17.52 -39.01 33.59
N ASP A 315 17.66 -40.23 34.14
CA ASP A 315 18.02 -40.44 35.54
C ASP A 315 19.36 -39.76 35.80
N SER A 316 19.39 -38.80 36.72
CA SER A 316 20.30 -38.82 37.87
C SER A 316 20.20 -37.50 38.63
N ASP A 317 19.98 -37.65 39.92
CA ASP A 317 20.10 -36.68 41.00
C ASP A 317 21.25 -35.67 40.79
N GLU A 318 21.02 -34.40 41.10
CA GLU A 318 21.85 -33.65 42.05
C GLU A 318 21.10 -32.40 42.54
N GLU A 319 21.04 -32.30 43.87
CA GLU A 319 20.50 -31.22 44.66
C GLU A 319 21.28 -29.92 44.42
N PHE A 320 20.59 -28.80 44.19
CA PHE A 320 21.09 -27.52 44.69
C PHE A 320 19.95 -26.67 45.23
N SER A 321 20.17 -26.21 46.45
CA SER A 321 19.17 -25.73 47.39
C SER A 321 19.10 -24.21 47.45
N ASN A 322 17.92 -23.77 47.90
CA ASN A 322 17.62 -22.57 48.70
C ASN A 322 17.47 -21.21 48.03
N GLY A 323 16.29 -20.63 48.28
CA GLY A 323 16.10 -19.18 48.34
C GLY A 323 14.68 -18.65 48.11
N PHE A 324 13.65 -19.22 48.75
CA PHE A 324 12.32 -18.60 48.77
C PHE A 324 12.04 -17.99 50.15
N ASP A 325 11.75 -16.69 50.19
CA ASP A 325 11.11 -16.03 51.32
C ASP A 325 10.11 -14.98 50.81
N SER A 326 8.82 -15.31 50.86
CA SER A 326 7.75 -14.37 51.23
C SER A 326 6.47 -15.11 51.59
N PRO A 327 5.82 -14.80 52.73
CA PRO A 327 4.78 -15.65 53.31
C PRO A 327 3.33 -15.16 53.12
N ALA A 328 2.43 -16.11 53.41
CA ALA A 328 1.05 -16.01 53.93
C ALA A 328 -0.08 -15.65 52.93
N ALA A 329 -1.00 -16.56 52.56
CA ALA A 329 -2.06 -17.23 53.34
C ALA A 329 -2.95 -16.21 54.11
N ALA A 330 -4.28 -16.15 53.95
CA ALA A 330 -5.18 -17.26 54.23
C ALA A 330 -6.63 -17.10 53.68
N SER A 331 -7.17 -18.23 53.21
CA SER A 331 -8.51 -18.82 53.47
C SER A 331 -9.84 -18.08 53.17
N ARG A 332 -10.59 -18.67 52.23
CA ARG A 332 -12.08 -18.85 52.20
C ARG A 332 -12.56 -19.67 53.44
N PRO A 333 -13.87 -19.85 53.82
CA PRO A 333 -15.08 -19.88 52.96
C PRO A 333 -16.47 -19.45 53.57
N GLY A 334 -17.49 -19.35 52.70
CA GLY A 334 -18.83 -19.97 52.89
C GLY A 334 -19.92 -19.36 53.81
N SER A 335 -21.10 -19.14 53.20
CA SER A 335 -22.46 -19.48 53.74
C SER A 335 -23.23 -18.52 54.70
N ARG A 336 -24.27 -17.86 54.12
CA ARG A 336 -25.73 -17.99 54.42
C ARG A 336 -26.39 -17.23 55.61
N ARG A 337 -27.45 -16.45 55.24
CA ARG A 337 -28.69 -16.01 55.97
C ARG A 337 -28.49 -15.02 57.15
N GLN A 338 -29.37 -14.04 57.45
CA GLN A 338 -30.83 -13.89 57.29
C GLN A 338 -31.30 -12.43 57.59
N GLY A 339 -32.37 -11.96 56.91
CA GLY A 339 -33.41 -11.02 57.42
C GLY A 339 -33.10 -9.51 57.40
N THR A 340 -33.98 -8.57 57.03
CA THR A 340 -35.46 -8.58 56.96
C THR A 340 -36.01 -7.49 56.02
N ALA A 341 -37.15 -7.83 55.37
CA ALA A 341 -38.36 -7.06 55.04
C ALA A 341 -38.27 -5.55 54.63
N ALA A 342 -39.02 -5.01 53.67
CA ALA A 342 -40.35 -5.37 53.17
C ALA A 342 -40.54 -4.72 51.77
N LYS A 343 -40.95 -5.50 50.77
CA LYS A 343 -42.30 -5.51 50.14
C LYS A 343 -42.63 -4.28 49.28
N GLN A 344 -42.65 -4.41 47.94
CA GLN A 344 -43.67 -5.04 47.06
C GLN A 344 -44.57 -3.94 46.46
N LYS A 345 -45.08 -3.99 45.22
CA LYS A 345 -45.33 -5.07 44.24
C LYS A 345 -45.60 -4.37 42.89
N LYS A 346 -45.00 -4.85 41.78
CA LYS A 346 -45.57 -5.74 40.73
C LYS A 346 -46.72 -5.16 39.88
N GLU A 347 -46.93 -5.54 38.63
CA GLU A 347 -46.13 -6.21 37.58
C GLU A 347 -47.05 -6.31 36.34
N LYS A 348 -46.41 -6.25 35.17
CA LYS A 348 -46.84 -6.66 33.83
C LYS A 348 -47.68 -7.95 33.76
N GLY A 349 -48.51 -8.08 32.71
CA GLY A 349 -48.87 -9.41 32.19
C GLY A 349 -49.96 -9.52 31.13
N ARG A 350 -49.55 -9.36 29.86
CA ARG A 350 -50.15 -9.76 28.56
C ARG A 350 -50.92 -11.11 28.51
N LYS A 351 -52.05 -11.17 27.78
CA LYS A 351 -52.43 -12.08 26.64
C LYS A 351 -53.95 -12.01 26.35
N GLU A 352 -54.35 -11.76 25.08
CA GLU A 352 -55.09 -12.68 24.16
C GLU A 352 -56.49 -13.09 24.69
N THR A 353 -57.63 -13.03 24.00
CA THR A 353 -57.99 -13.02 22.57
C THR A 353 -59.54 -12.90 22.47
N LEU A 354 -60.01 -12.49 21.29
CA LEU A 354 -61.28 -12.85 20.62
C LEU A 354 -62.66 -12.45 21.19
N GLU A 355 -63.29 -11.60 20.36
CA GLU A 355 -64.60 -11.76 19.71
C GLU A 355 -65.94 -11.55 20.45
N THR A 356 -66.79 -10.82 19.69
CA THR A 356 -68.27 -10.86 19.63
C THR A 356 -69.03 -10.41 20.88
N GLY A 357 -70.03 -9.54 20.82
CA GLY A 357 -70.74 -8.90 19.72
C GLY A 357 -72.03 -8.26 20.27
N ASN A 358 -72.59 -7.33 19.49
CA ASN A 358 -73.99 -6.87 19.47
C ASN A 358 -74.61 -6.04 20.61
N GLY A 359 -75.37 -5.02 20.16
CA GLY A 359 -76.45 -4.36 20.87
C GLY A 359 -76.25 -2.84 21.00
N ALA A 360 -76.41 -2.03 19.95
CA ALA A 360 -77.67 -1.51 19.40
C ALA A 360 -78.32 -0.37 20.21
N ALA A 361 -78.85 0.61 19.45
CA ALA A 361 -79.70 1.75 19.81
C ALA A 361 -78.97 2.98 20.39
N GLY A 362 -79.26 4.21 19.99
CA GLY A 362 -80.27 4.73 19.07
C GLY A 362 -79.94 6.20 18.80
N GLY A 363 -80.33 6.68 17.62
CA GLY A 363 -80.00 8.02 17.15
C GLY A 363 -80.70 9.14 17.91
N GLN A 364 -80.11 10.34 17.79
CA GLN A 364 -80.79 11.61 17.54
C GLN A 364 -79.74 12.72 17.36
N THR A 365 -79.51 13.11 16.11
CA THR A 365 -79.25 14.51 15.72
C THR A 365 -80.57 15.30 15.92
N PRO A 366 -80.61 16.66 16.04
CA PRO A 366 -79.84 17.57 15.19
C PRO A 366 -79.51 18.98 15.76
N THR A 367 -78.89 19.78 14.89
CA THR A 367 -78.75 21.26 14.91
C THR A 367 -77.67 21.82 15.85
N SER A 368 -76.89 22.85 15.52
CA SER A 368 -76.98 23.86 14.47
C SER A 368 -75.58 24.39 14.13
N LEU A 369 -75.42 24.80 12.87
CA LEU A 369 -74.27 25.53 12.35
C LEU A 369 -74.04 26.85 13.11
N LYS A 370 -72.83 27.07 13.62
CA LYS A 370 -72.26 28.41 13.73
C LYS A 370 -70.90 28.47 13.05
N ARG A 371 -70.91 29.09 11.87
CA ARG A 371 -69.81 29.83 11.24
C ARG A 371 -68.83 30.36 12.29
N GLN A 372 -67.57 29.95 12.21
CA GLN A 372 -66.47 30.72 12.79
C GLN A 372 -65.34 30.78 11.77
N GLY A 373 -64.95 32.03 11.46
CA GLY A 373 -64.28 32.41 10.23
C GLY A 373 -62.92 31.77 9.98
N ARG A 374 -62.59 31.66 8.70
CA ARG A 374 -61.23 31.51 8.17
C ARG A 374 -60.33 32.55 8.86
N ARG A 375 -59.67 32.17 9.95
CA ARG A 375 -58.55 32.92 10.51
C ARG A 375 -57.41 32.74 9.50
N ASN A 376 -56.86 33.87 9.03
CA ASN A 376 -55.70 33.89 8.16
C ASN A 376 -54.59 33.03 8.79
N LEU A 377 -54.37 31.82 8.25
CA LEU A 377 -53.33 30.86 8.69
C LEU A 377 -51.93 31.25 8.17
N LEU A 378 -51.88 32.17 7.19
CA LEU A 378 -50.65 32.72 6.62
C LEU A 378 -49.67 33.30 7.66
N PRO A 379 -50.08 34.17 8.63
CA PRO A 379 -49.17 34.69 9.64
C PRO A 379 -48.61 33.63 10.61
N ILE A 380 -49.35 32.54 10.87
CA ILE A 380 -48.90 31.45 11.74
C ILE A 380 -47.85 30.60 11.03
N LEU A 381 -48.06 30.30 9.74
CA LEU A 381 -47.06 29.61 8.90
C LEU A 381 -45.78 30.44 8.71
N ALA A 382 -45.90 31.76 8.56
CA ALA A 382 -44.75 32.66 8.50
C ALA A 382 -43.95 32.67 9.82
N LEU A 383 -44.62 32.68 10.97
CA LEU A 383 -43.97 32.58 12.29
C LEU A 383 -43.25 31.23 12.49
N MET A 384 -43.85 30.13 12.04
CA MET A 384 -43.22 28.79 12.09
C MET A 384 -41.99 28.70 11.19
N LEU A 385 -42.01 29.33 10.01
CA LEU A 385 -40.84 29.42 9.13
C LEU A 385 -39.70 30.23 9.74
N ILE A 386 -40.00 31.37 10.37
CA ILE A 386 -38.99 32.20 11.06
C ILE A 386 -38.41 31.46 12.27
N ALA A 387 -39.26 30.77 13.04
CA ALA A 387 -38.81 29.95 14.17
C ALA A 387 -37.94 28.77 13.72
N GLY A 388 -38.30 28.11 12.61
CA GLY A 388 -37.52 27.04 11.99
C GLY A 388 -36.16 27.53 11.48
N ALA A 389 -36.12 28.71 10.82
CA ALA A 389 -34.89 29.34 10.40
C ALA A 389 -34.00 29.74 11.59
N GLY A 390 -34.60 30.23 12.69
CA GLY A 390 -33.90 30.56 13.92
C GLY A 390 -33.30 29.32 14.61
N ALA A 391 -34.06 28.24 14.71
CA ALA A 391 -33.58 26.97 15.28
C ALA A 391 -32.48 26.34 14.40
N GLY A 392 -32.63 26.37 13.08
CA GLY A 392 -31.61 25.90 12.14
C GLY A 392 -30.32 26.73 12.21
N GLY A 393 -30.44 28.07 12.28
CA GLY A 393 -29.30 28.96 12.46
C GLY A 393 -28.58 28.74 13.80
N ALA A 394 -29.33 28.53 14.89
CA ALA A 394 -28.75 28.22 16.20
C ALA A 394 -28.04 26.86 16.21
N TYR A 395 -28.60 25.84 15.55
CA TYR A 395 -27.97 24.54 15.41
C TYR A 395 -26.67 24.61 14.62
N LEU A 396 -26.67 25.29 13.46
CA LEU A 396 -25.47 25.50 12.66
C LEU A 396 -24.40 26.28 13.45
N TYR A 397 -24.80 27.32 14.17
CA TYR A 397 -23.89 28.10 15.02
C TYR A 397 -23.24 27.25 16.13
N TYR A 398 -24.02 26.37 16.78
CA TYR A 398 -23.50 25.46 17.80
C TYR A 398 -22.57 24.39 17.20
N SER A 399 -22.92 23.83 16.04
CA SER A 399 -22.06 22.90 15.32
C SER A 399 -20.72 23.54 14.93
N LEU A 400 -20.73 24.78 14.44
CA LEU A 400 -19.52 25.53 14.10
C LEU A 400 -18.67 25.85 15.34
N LEU A 401 -19.29 26.10 16.50
CA LEU A 401 -18.57 26.28 17.76
C LEU A 401 -17.86 25.00 18.20
N ASN A 402 -18.53 23.85 18.11
CA ASN A 402 -17.91 22.56 18.45
C ASN A 402 -16.74 22.22 17.52
N GLN A 403 -16.83 22.57 16.24
CA GLN A 403 -15.72 22.39 15.29
C GLN A 403 -14.52 23.29 15.62
N LEU A 404 -14.77 24.53 16.05
CA LEU A 404 -13.71 25.44 16.47
C LEU A 404 -13.01 24.93 17.73
N GLU A 405 -13.77 24.42 18.70
CA GLU A 405 -13.23 23.83 19.93
C GLU A 405 -12.40 22.58 19.65
N ALA A 406 -12.85 21.72 18.73
CA ALA A 406 -12.06 20.58 18.27
C ALA A 406 -10.74 21.02 17.60
N ALA A 407 -10.78 22.05 16.76
CA ALA A 407 -9.56 22.58 16.12
C ALA A 407 -8.58 23.19 17.14
N GLU A 408 -9.07 23.88 18.15
CA GLU A 408 -8.24 24.41 19.25
C GLU A 408 -7.60 23.27 20.08
N SER A 409 -8.34 22.18 20.31
CA SER A 409 -7.80 20.98 20.96
C SER A 409 -6.69 20.34 20.14
N SER A 410 -6.90 20.09 18.84
CA SER A 410 -5.88 19.50 17.97
C SER A 410 -4.63 20.39 17.84
N TYR A 411 -4.80 21.72 17.87
CA TYR A 411 -3.68 22.64 17.90
C TYR A 411 -2.91 22.57 19.23
N ALA A 412 -3.59 22.48 20.36
CA ALA A 412 -2.95 22.28 21.66
C ALA A 412 -2.15 20.96 21.69
N ASP A 413 -2.71 19.88 21.16
CA ASP A 413 -2.00 18.61 21.02
C ASP A 413 -0.76 18.76 20.13
N CYS A 414 -0.86 19.49 19.01
CA CYS A 414 0.30 19.80 18.17
C CYS A 414 1.41 20.55 18.94
N GLU A 415 1.04 21.56 19.73
CA GLU A 415 2.00 22.33 20.53
C GLU A 415 2.69 21.43 21.59
N THR A 416 1.95 20.53 22.23
CA THR A 416 2.52 19.57 23.19
C THR A 416 3.47 18.57 22.53
N SER A 417 3.11 18.00 21.38
CA SER A 417 3.98 17.07 20.65
C SER A 417 5.19 17.79 20.06
N PHE A 418 5.04 19.04 19.62
CA PHE A 418 6.15 19.86 19.14
C PHE A 418 7.15 20.15 20.27
N ALA A 419 6.67 20.46 21.48
CA ALA A 419 7.52 20.66 22.65
C ALA A 419 8.17 19.36 23.17
N ALA A 420 7.62 18.19 22.81
CA ALA A 420 8.16 16.88 23.17
C ALA A 420 9.11 16.30 22.11
N ASP A 421 9.48 17.07 21.07
CA ASP A 421 10.28 16.64 19.92
C ASP A 421 9.66 15.45 19.13
N GLU A 422 8.35 15.20 19.28
CA GLU A 422 7.60 14.17 18.56
C GLU A 422 7.06 14.73 17.23
N PHE A 423 7.98 15.05 16.32
CA PHE A 423 7.68 15.82 15.10
C PHE A 423 6.66 15.17 14.15
N SER A 424 6.59 13.83 14.10
CA SER A 424 5.59 13.12 13.28
C SER A 424 4.16 13.25 13.84
N ALA A 425 4.02 13.17 15.16
CA ALA A 425 2.74 13.37 15.83
C ALA A 425 2.31 14.84 15.72
N ALA A 426 3.27 15.76 15.89
CA ALA A 426 3.04 17.19 15.74
C ALA A 426 2.54 17.58 14.33
N ASP A 427 3.19 17.10 13.24
CA ASP A 427 2.74 17.40 11.86
C ASP A 427 1.31 16.90 11.61
N THR A 428 0.98 15.70 12.10
CA THR A 428 -0.35 15.10 11.94
C THR A 428 -1.42 15.94 12.65
N SER A 429 -1.22 16.26 13.93
CA SER A 429 -2.16 17.05 14.72
C SER A 429 -2.32 18.48 14.20
N CYS A 430 -1.23 19.12 13.75
CA CYS A 430 -1.28 20.46 13.16
C CYS A 430 -2.04 20.47 11.81
N ARG A 431 -1.88 19.44 10.97
CA ARG A 431 -2.63 19.31 9.71
C ARG A 431 -4.11 19.05 9.94
N GLU A 432 -4.45 18.23 10.95
CA GLU A 432 -5.84 18.00 11.34
C GLU A 432 -6.51 19.30 11.81
N ALA A 433 -5.84 20.06 12.68
CA ALA A 433 -6.30 21.38 13.12
C ALA A 433 -6.54 22.32 11.92
N ARG A 434 -5.62 22.34 10.94
CA ARG A 434 -5.74 23.14 9.72
C ARG A 434 -6.95 22.73 8.88
N GLN A 435 -7.18 21.43 8.69
CA GLN A 435 -8.33 20.93 7.93
C GLN A 435 -9.65 21.34 8.58
N LEU A 436 -9.78 21.19 9.89
CA LEU A 436 -10.97 21.61 10.64
C LEU A 436 -11.26 23.11 10.45
N LEU A 437 -10.23 23.95 10.44
CA LEU A 437 -10.39 25.40 10.24
C LEU A 437 -10.84 25.79 8.82
N THR A 438 -10.51 25.01 7.79
CA THR A 438 -10.99 25.30 6.42
C THR A 438 -12.50 25.12 6.26
N THR A 439 -13.11 24.31 7.13
CA THR A 439 -14.54 23.99 7.07
C THR A 439 -15.45 25.02 7.74
N ILE A 440 -14.88 26.07 8.37
CA ILE A 440 -15.61 27.08 9.13
C ILE A 440 -15.77 28.36 8.29
N PRO A 441 -16.87 28.52 7.53
CA PRO A 441 -17.10 29.72 6.76
C PRO A 441 -17.64 30.82 7.68
N LEU A 442 -16.90 31.93 7.79
CA LEU A 442 -17.36 33.24 8.31
C LEU A 442 -17.54 33.44 9.83
N LEU A 443 -17.37 32.44 10.70
CA LEU A 443 -17.52 32.63 12.15
C LEU A 443 -16.18 32.96 12.85
N LYS A 444 -16.14 34.02 13.66
CA LYS A 444 -14.95 34.50 14.42
C LYS A 444 -13.66 34.54 13.57
N ARG A 445 -13.74 35.22 12.42
CA ARG A 445 -12.64 35.34 11.44
C ARG A 445 -11.28 35.67 12.05
N ASP A 446 -11.23 36.57 13.03
CA ASP A 446 -9.97 36.99 13.64
C ASP A 446 -9.27 35.84 14.37
N ARG A 447 -10.03 35.05 15.14
CA ARG A 447 -9.50 33.92 15.92
C ARG A 447 -9.11 32.74 15.03
N VAL A 448 -9.91 32.46 14.00
CA VAL A 448 -9.57 31.45 12.98
C VAL A 448 -8.31 31.85 12.21
N SER A 449 -8.19 33.13 11.82
CA SER A 449 -7.02 33.63 11.10
C SER A 449 -5.76 33.61 11.96
N GLN A 450 -5.86 33.93 13.25
CA GLN A 450 -4.74 33.82 14.20
C GLN A 450 -4.28 32.37 14.30
N LEU A 451 -5.21 31.45 14.56
CA LEU A 451 -4.90 30.03 14.70
C LEU A 451 -4.30 29.44 13.41
N GLN A 452 -4.80 29.83 12.24
CA GLN A 452 -4.22 29.45 10.95
C GLN A 452 -2.78 29.96 10.80
N THR A 453 -2.52 31.20 11.20
CA THR A 453 -1.17 31.79 11.12
C THR A 453 -0.21 31.08 12.08
N ASP A 454 -0.68 30.76 13.28
CA ASP A 454 0.11 30.06 14.29
C ASP A 454 0.44 28.62 13.85
N ILE A 455 -0.54 27.89 13.28
CA ILE A 455 -0.34 26.57 12.69
C ILE A 455 0.65 26.65 11.52
N ASP A 456 0.47 27.59 10.61
CA ASP A 456 1.35 27.73 9.44
C ASP A 456 2.77 28.09 9.85
N ARG A 457 2.96 28.87 10.92
CA ARG A 457 4.27 29.15 11.51
C ARG A 457 4.95 27.86 11.99
N ILE A 458 4.24 26.97 12.68
CA ILE A 458 4.79 25.69 13.15
C ILE A 458 5.10 24.77 11.96
N LEU A 459 4.16 24.61 11.03
CA LEU A 459 4.33 23.76 9.85
C LEU A 459 5.46 24.22 8.93
N GLN A 460 5.75 25.52 8.88
CA GLN A 460 6.83 26.07 8.06
C GLN A 460 8.17 26.17 8.78
N SER A 461 8.19 25.97 10.11
CA SER A 461 9.40 26.05 10.92
C SER A 461 10.49 25.10 10.42
N GLU A 462 11.75 25.54 10.53
CA GLU A 462 12.89 24.68 10.18
C GLU A 462 13.01 23.50 11.15
N GLU A 463 12.69 23.70 12.42
CA GLU A 463 12.71 22.68 13.48
C GLU A 463 11.81 21.49 13.12
N LEU A 464 10.56 21.73 12.70
CA LEU A 464 9.66 20.64 12.30
C LEU A 464 10.16 19.93 11.03
N LYS A 465 10.64 20.67 10.02
CA LYS A 465 11.13 20.08 8.76
C LYS A 465 12.37 19.23 8.96
N GLN A 466 13.32 19.73 9.74
CA GLN A 466 14.56 19.01 10.05
C GLN A 466 14.29 17.85 11.02
N GLY A 467 13.38 18.03 11.98
CA GLY A 467 12.93 16.98 12.90
C GLY A 467 12.24 15.82 12.18
N LEU A 468 11.39 16.10 11.20
CA LEU A 468 10.78 15.09 10.31
C LEU A 468 11.83 14.36 9.45
N ALA A 469 12.93 15.02 9.11
CA ALA A 469 14.07 14.40 8.43
C ALA A 469 14.98 13.59 9.39
N GLY A 470 14.65 13.51 10.68
CA GLY A 470 15.42 12.78 11.70
C GLY A 470 16.65 13.53 12.21
N MET A 471 16.68 14.86 12.04
CA MET A 471 17.77 15.72 12.46
C MET A 471 17.41 16.45 13.77
N VAL A 472 18.38 16.55 14.69
CA VAL A 472 18.25 17.20 15.99
C VAL A 472 19.19 18.41 16.03
N LEU A 473 18.75 19.51 16.63
CA LEU A 473 19.55 20.71 16.80
C LEU A 473 20.53 20.54 17.96
N VAL A 474 21.84 20.48 17.68
CA VAL A 474 22.91 20.45 18.67
C VAL A 474 23.89 21.57 18.34
N ASP A 475 24.15 22.46 19.30
CA ASP A 475 25.06 23.62 19.17
C ASP A 475 24.82 24.51 17.93
N GLY A 476 23.53 24.73 17.61
CA GLY A 476 23.13 25.56 16.48
C GLY A 476 23.31 24.90 15.11
N ARG A 477 23.57 23.58 15.06
CA ARG A 477 23.62 22.79 13.82
C ARG A 477 22.66 21.62 13.90
N TYR A 478 21.95 21.37 12.80
CA TYR A 478 21.11 20.18 12.67
C TYR A 478 21.99 18.98 12.33
N LEU A 479 21.95 17.95 13.16
CA LEU A 479 22.72 16.71 13.01
C LEU A 479 21.80 15.51 13.09
N ALA A 480 22.16 14.43 12.41
CA ALA A 480 21.41 13.18 12.54
C ALA A 480 21.46 12.69 14.00
N LYS A 481 20.38 12.10 14.50
CA LYS A 481 20.28 11.63 15.90
C LYS A 481 21.51 10.85 16.40
N ASN A 482 22.04 9.95 15.58
CA ASN A 482 23.23 9.15 15.91
C ASN A 482 24.50 10.02 16.06
N GLN A 483 24.63 11.09 15.26
CA GLN A 483 25.76 12.02 15.34
C GLN A 483 25.61 12.95 16.55
N ALA A 484 24.40 13.38 16.87
CA ALA A 484 24.09 14.17 18.06
C ALA A 484 24.44 13.38 19.34
N GLU A 485 24.01 12.11 19.43
CA GLU A 485 24.35 11.23 20.56
C GLU A 485 25.86 11.03 20.68
N PHE A 486 26.57 10.85 19.57
CA PHE A 486 28.03 10.75 19.56
C PHE A 486 28.72 12.03 20.05
N LEU A 487 28.26 13.21 19.63
CA LEU A 487 28.82 14.48 20.10
C LEU A 487 28.58 14.72 21.58
N LEU A 488 27.39 14.38 22.09
CA LEU A 488 27.09 14.47 23.52
C LEU A 488 27.99 13.55 24.35
N LEU A 489 28.22 12.32 23.89
CA LEU A 489 29.16 11.40 24.53
C LEU A 489 30.59 11.94 24.50
N LEU A 490 31.02 12.50 23.36
CA LEU A 490 32.35 13.08 23.23
C LEU A 490 32.54 14.28 24.18
N ASP A 491 31.55 15.16 24.28
CA ASP A 491 31.58 16.33 25.16
C ASP A 491 31.65 15.92 26.63
N GLN A 492 30.91 14.87 27.01
CA GLN A 492 30.98 14.28 28.35
C GLN A 492 32.39 13.76 28.68
N GLU A 493 33.03 13.05 27.75
CA GLU A 493 34.40 12.53 27.94
C GLU A 493 35.43 13.67 27.98
N ILE A 494 35.27 14.72 27.18
CA ILE A 494 36.13 15.92 27.24
C ILE A 494 36.01 16.59 28.61
N HIS A 495 34.79 16.78 29.10
CA HIS A 495 34.56 17.36 30.43
C HIS A 495 35.13 16.49 31.56
N ALA A 496 35.03 15.17 31.45
CA ALA A 496 35.64 14.25 32.40
C ALA A 496 37.18 14.33 32.38
N ALA A 497 37.78 14.40 31.18
CA ALA A 497 39.22 14.55 31.02
C ALA A 497 39.73 15.89 31.57
N ASP A 498 39.03 17.00 31.30
CA ASP A 498 39.37 18.32 31.83
C ASP A 498 39.26 18.36 33.36
N ALA A 499 38.25 17.72 33.94
CA ALA A 499 38.11 17.62 35.39
C ALA A 499 39.28 16.85 36.04
N LEU A 500 39.72 15.75 35.41
CA LEU A 500 40.91 14.99 35.87
C LEU A 500 42.19 15.82 35.74
N PHE A 501 42.36 16.54 34.63
CA PHE A 501 43.53 17.39 34.40
C PHE A 501 43.62 18.56 35.40
N GLN A 502 42.49 19.14 35.80
CA GLN A 502 42.44 20.17 36.85
C GLN A 502 42.70 19.60 38.25
N ALA A 503 42.39 18.32 38.50
CA ALA A 503 42.64 17.67 39.79
C ALA A 503 44.12 17.26 39.98
N GLU A 504 44.88 17.11 38.89
CA GLU A 504 46.32 16.77 38.93
C GLU A 504 47.23 18.00 39.07
N LYS A 505 46.68 19.21 38.92
CA LYS A 505 47.35 20.51 39.13
C LYS A 505 47.14 21.02 40.56
#